data_AF-A0A537T6P1-F1
#
_entry.id   AF-A0A537T6P1-F1
#
_cell.length_a   1.000
_cell.length_b   1.000
_cell.length_c   1.000
_cell.angle_alpha   90.00
_cell.angle_beta   90.00
_cell.angle_gamma   90.00
#
_symmetry.space_group_name_H-M   'P 1'
#
loop_
_entity.id
_entity.type
_entity.pdbx_description
1 polymer ?
#
loop_
_entity_poly.entity_id
_entity_poly.type
_entity_poly.pdbx_seq_one_letter_code
_entity_poly.pdbx_strand_id
1 'polypeptide(L)'
;MSAPNTTENLTIHHKVQDYTKWRAGYDAHETSRRSAGITNGRVFRNAEDPNDVMVLQDVGDVAKARTWVASDDLKSAMQKAGVVGSPTIRFAA
;
A
#
# COMPACT_ATOMS: atom_id res chain seq x y z
N MET A 1 11.33 25.82 -15.12
CA MET A 1 10.85 26.16 -13.77
C MET A 1 10.19 24.90 -13.22
N SER A 2 10.83 24.19 -12.29
CA SER A 2 10.23 23.02 -11.65
C SER A 2 9.37 23.51 -10.47
N ALA A 3 8.10 23.10 -10.43
CA ALA A 3 7.24 23.33 -9.29
C ALA A 3 7.88 22.70 -8.02
N PRO A 4 7.64 23.25 -6.82
CA PRO A 4 8.07 22.60 -5.58
C PRO A 4 7.51 21.18 -5.54
N ASN A 5 8.37 20.22 -5.20
CA ASN A 5 8.05 18.81 -5.07
C ASN A 5 6.95 18.61 -4.02
N THR A 6 5.68 18.57 -4.42
CA THR A 6 4.64 17.99 -3.56
C THR A 6 4.70 16.49 -3.76
N THR A 7 5.53 15.81 -2.97
CA THR A 7 5.59 14.35 -2.96
C THR A 7 4.26 13.84 -2.44
N GLU A 8 3.40 13.33 -3.32
CA GLU A 8 2.18 12.67 -2.88
C GLU A 8 2.56 11.43 -2.06
N ASN A 9 1.82 11.22 -0.98
CA ASN A 9 1.88 10.03 -0.15
C ASN A 9 0.64 9.17 -0.40
N LEU A 10 0.84 7.85 -0.38
CA LEU A 10 -0.21 6.85 -0.42
C LEU A 10 -0.28 6.16 0.95
N THR A 11 -1.47 6.17 1.56
CA THR A 11 -1.75 5.33 2.73
C THR A 11 -2.73 4.24 2.36
N ILE A 12 -2.41 3.00 2.74
CA ILE A 12 -3.31 1.85 2.67
C ILE A 12 -3.47 1.31 4.09
N HIS A 13 -4.70 1.32 4.60
CA HIS A 13 -5.04 0.83 5.94
C HIS A 13 -6.06 -0.29 5.85
N HIS A 14 -5.75 -1.43 6.46
CA HIS A 14 -6.62 -2.62 6.44
C HIS A 14 -6.32 -3.57 7.60
N LYS A 15 -7.28 -4.45 7.89
CA LYS A 15 -7.10 -5.60 8.79
C LYS A 15 -6.56 -6.81 8.03
N VAL A 16 -5.81 -7.67 8.70
CA VAL A 16 -5.29 -8.92 8.14
C VAL A 16 -5.60 -10.11 9.05
N GLN A 17 -5.62 -11.32 8.52
CA GLN A 17 -5.79 -12.53 9.32
C GLN A 17 -4.55 -12.86 10.15
N ASP A 18 -3.37 -12.72 9.56
CA ASP A 18 -2.08 -13.01 10.16
C ASP A 18 -1.03 -12.05 9.60
N TYR A 19 -0.43 -11.24 10.47
CA TYR A 19 0.56 -10.24 10.07
C TYR A 19 1.79 -10.84 9.39
N THR A 20 2.30 -11.98 9.85
CA THR A 20 3.53 -12.59 9.31
C THR A 20 3.29 -13.06 7.87
N LYS A 21 2.17 -13.75 7.63
CA LYS A 21 1.74 -14.16 6.29
C LYS A 21 1.49 -12.96 5.39
N TRP A 22 0.79 -11.96 5.91
CA TRP A 22 0.54 -10.72 5.16
C TRP A 22 1.83 -10.03 4.78
N ARG A 23 2.80 -9.94 5.70
CA ARG A 23 4.07 -9.26 5.49
C ARG A 23 4.88 -9.90 4.36
N ALA A 24 4.94 -11.24 4.32
CA ALA A 24 5.57 -11.97 3.22
C ALA A 24 4.91 -11.66 1.86
N GLY A 25 3.57 -11.61 1.81
CA GLY A 25 2.84 -11.23 0.59
C GLY A 25 3.05 -9.76 0.19
N TYR A 26 3.08 -8.85 1.16
CA TYR A 26 3.40 -7.45 0.96
C TYR A 26 4.80 -7.29 0.37
N ASP A 27 5.82 -7.91 0.96
CA ASP A 27 7.21 -7.82 0.50
C ASP A 27 7.37 -8.44 -0.91
N ALA A 28 6.74 -9.60 -1.16
CA ALA A 28 6.77 -10.26 -2.49
C ALA A 28 6.15 -9.41 -3.62
N HIS A 29 5.26 -8.47 -3.29
CA HIS A 29 4.59 -7.61 -4.27
C HIS A 29 5.31 -6.27 -4.52
N GLU A 30 6.55 -6.12 -4.03
CA GLU A 30 7.33 -4.88 -4.15
C GLU A 30 7.56 -4.45 -5.61
N THR A 31 7.90 -5.37 -6.51
CA THR A 31 8.13 -5.04 -7.92
C THR A 31 6.89 -4.46 -8.60
N SER A 32 5.69 -4.95 -8.26
CA SER A 32 4.42 -4.40 -8.77
C SER A 32 4.22 -2.95 -8.29
N ARG A 33 4.41 -2.69 -6.98
CA ARG A 33 4.35 -1.32 -6.42
C ARG A 33 5.35 -0.37 -7.07
N ARG A 34 6.61 -0.78 -7.21
CA ARG A 34 7.66 0.05 -7.82
C ARG A 34 7.35 0.39 -9.28
N SER A 35 6.80 -0.57 -10.03
CA SER A 35 6.39 -0.35 -11.42
C SER A 35 5.26 0.68 -11.55
N ALA A 36 4.45 0.83 -10.50
CA ALA A 36 3.41 1.84 -10.38
C ALA A 36 3.90 3.21 -9.86
N GLY A 37 5.22 3.39 -9.69
CA GLY A 37 5.79 4.64 -9.17
C GLY A 37 5.64 4.81 -7.65
N ILE A 38 5.37 3.73 -6.91
CA ILE A 38 5.20 3.73 -5.45
C ILE A 38 6.47 3.19 -4.79
N THR A 39 7.03 3.94 -3.83
CA THR A 39 8.30 3.60 -3.17
C THR A 39 8.28 3.90 -1.67
N ASN A 40 9.39 3.61 -0.99
CA ASN A 40 9.62 3.96 0.42
C ASN A 40 8.51 3.50 1.39
N GLY A 41 8.03 2.27 1.21
CA GLY A 41 6.91 1.75 2.00
C GLY A 41 7.26 1.48 3.46
N ARG A 42 6.58 2.16 4.38
CA ARG A 42 6.71 2.07 5.82
C ARG A 42 5.46 1.38 6.39
N VAL A 43 5.67 0.25 7.07
CA VAL A 43 4.59 -0.58 7.63
C VAL A 43 4.45 -0.28 9.12
N PHE A 44 3.24 0.05 9.54
CA PHE A 44 2.85 0.28 10.92
C PHE A 44 1.80 -0.75 11.33
N ARG A 45 1.82 -1.13 12.60
CA ARG A 45 0.80 -1.96 13.24
C ARG A 45 0.15 -1.15 14.34
N ASN A 46 -1.15 -1.33 14.55
CA ASN A 46 -1.79 -0.82 15.74
C ASN A 46 -1.15 -1.50 16.97
N ALA A 47 -0.91 -0.73 18.04
CA ALA A 47 -0.31 -1.23 19.27
C ALA A 47 -1.26 -2.18 20.03
N GLU A 48 -2.57 -2.01 19.88
CA GLU A 48 -3.61 -2.81 20.53
C GLU A 48 -4.08 -3.98 19.66
N ASP A 49 -3.97 -3.84 18.33
CA ASP A 49 -4.30 -4.89 17.38
C ASP A 49 -3.14 -5.14 16.39
N PRO A 50 -2.31 -6.18 16.63
CA PRO A 50 -1.18 -6.50 15.78
C PRO A 50 -1.53 -6.83 14.32
N ASN A 51 -2.80 -7.11 14.02
CA ASN A 51 -3.32 -7.43 12.70
C ASN A 51 -4.02 -6.24 12.01
N ASP A 52 -3.96 -5.07 12.63
CA ASP A 52 -4.41 -3.81 12.05
C ASP A 52 -3.21 -3.06 11.49
N VAL A 53 -3.18 -2.91 10.16
CA VAL A 53 -1.97 -2.54 9.43
C VAL A 53 -2.20 -1.29 8.61
N MET A 54 -1.33 -0.30 8.80
CA MET A 54 -1.26 0.88 7.94
C MET A 54 0.09 0.87 7.20
N VAL A 55 0.05 1.12 5.90
CA VAL A 55 1.25 1.32 5.09
C VAL A 55 1.27 2.74 4.56
N LEU A 56 2.36 3.45 4.80
CA LEU A 56 2.62 4.78 4.25
C LEU A 56 3.72 4.68 3.19
N GLN A 57 3.51 5.26 2.03
CA GLN A 57 4.37 5.09 0.86
C GLN A 57 4.48 6.41 0.09
N ASP A 58 5.58 6.60 -0.61
CA ASP A 58 5.82 7.79 -1.43
C ASP A 58 5.37 7.50 -2.88
N VAL A 59 4.74 8.49 -3.53
CA VAL A 59 4.21 8.39 -4.89
C VAL A 59 4.99 9.33 -5.82
N GLY A 60 5.72 8.75 -6.78
CA GLY A 60 6.43 9.49 -7.82
C GLY A 60 5.62 9.68 -9.10
N ASP A 61 4.58 8.85 -9.33
CA ASP A 61 3.68 8.94 -10.48
C ASP A 61 2.24 8.67 -10.03
N VAL A 62 1.49 9.75 -9.81
CA VAL A 62 0.12 9.72 -9.29
C VAL A 62 -0.83 8.98 -10.22
N ALA A 63 -0.67 9.14 -11.53
CA ALA A 63 -1.55 8.50 -12.50
C ALA A 63 -1.38 6.99 -12.46
N LYS A 64 -0.13 6.49 -12.49
CA LYS A 64 0.15 5.06 -12.38
C LYS A 64 -0.27 4.49 -11.04
N ALA A 65 -0.02 5.20 -9.94
CA ALA A 65 -0.44 4.75 -8.62
C ALA A 65 -1.97 4.62 -8.52
N ARG A 66 -2.74 5.55 -9.09
CA ARG A 66 -4.21 5.47 -9.13
C ARG A 66 -4.71 4.28 -9.95
N THR A 67 -4.10 4.02 -11.10
CA THR A 67 -4.42 2.81 -11.88
C THR A 67 -4.09 1.53 -11.11
N TRP A 68 -2.94 1.50 -10.42
CA TRP A 68 -2.50 0.34 -9.66
C TRP A 68 -3.40 0.03 -8.45
N VAL A 69 -3.83 1.05 -7.68
CA VAL A 69 -4.73 0.82 -6.54
C VAL A 69 -6.12 0.32 -6.94
N ALA A 70 -6.50 0.52 -8.21
CA ALA A 70 -7.75 0.02 -8.79
C ALA A 70 -7.59 -1.35 -9.50
N SER A 71 -6.40 -1.94 -9.49
CA SER A 71 -6.10 -3.15 -10.28
C SER A 71 -6.61 -4.45 -9.64
N ASP A 72 -6.99 -5.40 -10.49
CA ASP A 72 -7.32 -6.78 -10.07
C ASP A 72 -6.09 -7.53 -9.54
N ASP A 73 -4.89 -7.17 -10.00
CA ASP A 73 -3.61 -7.70 -9.50
C ASP A 73 -3.45 -7.38 -8.01
N LEU A 74 -3.57 -6.10 -7.64
CA LEU A 74 -3.48 -5.68 -6.23
C LEU A 74 -4.59 -6.32 -5.38
N LYS A 75 -5.83 -6.32 -5.88
CA LYS A 75 -6.96 -6.94 -5.18
C LYS A 75 -6.68 -8.41 -4.89
N SER A 76 -6.19 -9.15 -5.88
CA SER A 76 -5.83 -10.56 -5.75
C SER A 76 -4.67 -10.78 -4.79
N ALA A 77 -3.64 -9.91 -4.84
CA ALA A 77 -2.50 -9.97 -3.94
C ALA A 77 -2.92 -9.75 -2.48
N MET A 78 -3.76 -8.74 -2.21
CA MET A 78 -4.32 -8.47 -0.88
C MET A 78 -5.14 -9.63 -0.33
N GLN A 79 -6.03 -10.21 -1.15
CA GLN A 79 -6.83 -11.37 -0.75
C GLN A 79 -5.95 -12.59 -0.41
N LYS A 80 -4.97 -12.91 -1.27
CA LYS A 80 -4.02 -14.02 -1.03
C LYS A 80 -3.17 -13.80 0.24
N ALA A 81 -2.79 -12.55 0.49
CA ALA A 81 -2.05 -12.14 1.68
C ALA A 81 -2.91 -12.16 2.97
N GLY A 82 -4.22 -12.35 2.86
CA GLY A 82 -5.13 -12.47 4.01
C GLY A 82 -5.69 -11.14 4.50
N VAL A 83 -5.82 -10.13 3.64
CA VAL A 83 -6.55 -8.89 3.97
C VAL A 83 -8.02 -9.21 4.24
N VAL A 84 -8.56 -8.64 5.32
CA VAL A 84 -9.95 -8.81 5.76
C VAL A 84 -10.74 -7.55 5.41
N GLY A 85 -11.85 -7.72 4.71
CA GLY A 85 -12.71 -6.62 4.30
C GLY A 85 -12.05 -5.72 3.25
N SER A 86 -12.50 -4.47 3.18
CA SER A 86 -12.00 -3.49 2.21
C SER A 86 -10.92 -2.60 2.84
N PRO A 87 -9.79 -2.37 2.14
CA PRO A 87 -8.82 -1.40 2.59
C PRO A 87 -9.36 0.02 2.45
N THR A 88 -8.92 0.90 3.34
CA THR A 88 -9.02 2.35 3.16
C THR A 88 -7.78 2.84 2.43
N ILE A 89 -7.95 3.46 1.27
CA ILE A 89 -6.86 3.96 0.42
C ILE A 89 -6.97 5.48 0.32
N ARG A 90 -5.89 6.21 0.61
CA ARG A 90 -5.86 7.68 0.53
C ARG A 90 -4.58 8.18 -0.13
N PHE A 91 -4.73 9.21 -0.95
CA PHE A 91 -3.63 10.03 -1.45
C PHE A 91 -3.62 11.35 -0.68
N ALA A 92 -2.44 11.83 -0.31
CA ALA A 92 -2.25 13.11 0.40
C ALA A 92 -1.00 13.80 -0.14
N ALA A 93 -0.95 15.12 -0.06
CA ALA A 93 0.13 15.97 -0.58
C ALA A 93 0.81 16.74 0.56
#